data_AF-A0AA96WQA6-F1
#
_entry.id   AF-A0AA96WQA6-F1
#
_cell.length_a   1.000
_cell.length_b   1.000
_cell.length_c   1.000
_cell.angle_alpha   90.00
_cell.angle_beta   90.00
_cell.angle_gamma   90.00
#
_symmetry.space_group_name_H-M   'P 1'
#
loop_
_entity.id
_entity.type
_entity.pdbx_description
1 polymer ?
#
loop_
_entity_poly.entity_id
_entity_poly.type
_entity_poly.pdbx_seq_one_letter_code
_entity_poly.pdbx_strand_id
1 'polypeptide(L)'
;MVSTQNSAFQTVYAQACVNRLSVDPYFKQAWRIALDQAKQLPQSERAASMNAFLASQGYDTTIELVQQAFDQAIDPADMPNGSAMMFAIQLLTDVDLFCGWVNACSQTVRADSSLDLAPIENFLAQNGVEASTAQVVNAVGAVINGRSGQTANTEPPKLMAVQAKAAAATTDPNSLAGITPWVGAYGNTTISKEGTSEVTGPALIVTANYVSIGRHRLIQPQFDATTATLTWTHESSGITNDTAGSITFSNRSQTTPGDNYTGNEFSGTLTLPDSSTYPVKGTVDFFGRITATPSSDPPIIPNADYDLLTKFVGPLITGLVATVGMIVLVAKMVREFPKLKLEIDKLKLEAEKLSKELGKTKSKAEDIEKDWVKVKSQASSDNPIVKKMVDNFEDGVQIFDNYGSFGQTISLRKQIQETQDPLIKKKLEKDFDESKSLLINETEEKMDKDKSEEKTKVNNLFDDDDE
;
A
#
# COMPACT_ATOMS: atom_id res chain seq x y z
N MET A 1 30.80 -13.85 32.62
CA MET A 1 29.38 -13.48 32.79
C MET A 1 28.86 -13.01 31.44
N VAL A 2 28.35 -13.94 30.63
CA VAL A 2 27.61 -13.58 29.41
C VAL A 2 26.31 -12.95 29.90
N SER A 3 26.04 -11.71 29.49
CA SER A 3 25.10 -10.82 30.18
C SER A 3 23.66 -11.36 30.14
N THR A 4 22.96 -11.27 31.28
CA THR A 4 21.52 -11.52 31.44
C THR A 4 20.65 -10.65 30.52
N GLN A 5 21.19 -9.58 29.92
CA GLN A 5 20.47 -8.79 28.92
C GLN A 5 20.28 -9.54 27.60
N ASN A 6 21.24 -10.38 27.17
CA ASN A 6 21.09 -11.14 25.92
C ASN A 6 19.92 -12.13 25.99
N SER A 7 19.62 -12.71 27.16
CA SER A 7 18.56 -13.71 27.25
C SER A 7 17.16 -13.11 27.05
N ALA A 8 16.90 -11.90 27.54
CA ALA A 8 15.60 -11.25 27.38
C ALA A 8 15.29 -10.97 25.90
N PHE A 9 16.27 -10.44 25.15
CA PHE A 9 16.12 -10.22 23.71
C PHE A 9 15.89 -11.52 22.94
N GLN A 10 16.64 -12.58 23.27
CA GLN A 10 16.48 -13.87 22.62
C GLN A 10 15.10 -14.49 22.88
N THR A 11 14.52 -14.31 24.08
CA THR A 11 13.14 -14.72 24.38
C THR A 11 12.12 -13.97 23.53
N VAL A 12 12.31 -12.67 23.31
CA VAL A 12 11.38 -11.90 22.46
C VAL A 12 11.47 -12.32 20.99
N TYR A 13 12.68 -12.59 20.48
CA TYR A 13 12.86 -13.16 19.15
C TYR A 13 12.23 -14.55 19.01
N ALA A 14 12.29 -15.38 20.06
CA ALA A 14 11.61 -16.66 20.10
C ALA A 14 10.08 -16.49 19.96
N GLN A 15 9.48 -15.59 20.73
CA GLN A 15 8.04 -15.31 20.63
C GLN A 15 7.65 -14.78 19.25
N ALA A 16 8.45 -13.87 18.68
CA ALA A 16 8.25 -13.36 17.33
C ALA A 16 8.35 -14.48 16.27
N CYS A 17 9.25 -15.44 16.45
CA CYS A 17 9.36 -16.62 15.59
C CYS A 17 8.12 -17.51 15.70
N VAL A 18 7.64 -17.80 16.91
CA VAL A 18 6.40 -18.59 17.14
C VAL A 18 5.19 -17.90 16.50
N ASN A 19 5.05 -16.60 16.71
CA ASN A 19 4.00 -15.80 16.09
C ASN A 19 4.10 -15.89 14.56
N ARG A 20 5.29 -15.72 13.97
CA ARG A 20 5.49 -15.87 12.53
C ARG A 20 5.16 -17.29 12.03
N LEU A 21 5.53 -18.34 12.75
CA LEU A 21 5.21 -19.72 12.39
C LEU A 21 3.71 -20.00 12.37
N SER A 22 2.96 -19.35 13.25
CA SER A 22 1.50 -19.49 13.29
C SER A 22 0.82 -18.86 12.08
N VAL A 23 1.51 -17.96 11.37
CA VAL A 23 0.84 -17.04 10.47
C VAL A 23 1.41 -16.87 9.06
N ASP A 24 2.71 -17.05 8.86
CA ASP A 24 3.38 -16.93 7.55
C ASP A 24 3.53 -18.34 6.94
N PRO A 25 2.74 -18.69 5.90
CA PRO A 25 2.77 -20.03 5.31
C PRO A 25 4.11 -20.36 4.66
N TYR A 26 4.82 -19.36 4.11
CA TYR A 26 6.14 -19.54 3.50
C TYR A 26 7.20 -19.80 4.58
N PHE A 27 7.17 -19.03 5.67
CA PHE A 27 8.06 -19.27 6.81
C PHE A 27 7.79 -20.62 7.47
N LYS A 28 6.51 -21.02 7.59
CA LYS A 28 6.12 -22.34 8.08
C LYS A 28 6.62 -23.47 7.18
N GLN A 29 6.59 -23.29 5.86
CA GLN A 29 7.17 -24.26 4.93
C GLN A 29 8.70 -24.32 5.05
N ALA A 30 9.37 -23.17 5.09
CA ALA A 30 10.82 -23.09 5.28
C ALA A 30 11.25 -23.74 6.61
N TRP A 31 10.50 -23.51 7.69
CA TRP A 31 10.69 -24.13 8.99
C TRP A 31 10.56 -25.66 8.94
N ARG A 32 9.55 -26.19 8.24
CA ARG A 32 9.38 -27.64 8.04
C ARG A 32 10.57 -28.24 7.30
N ILE A 33 11.02 -27.59 6.23
CA ILE A 33 12.21 -28.02 5.47
C ILE A 33 13.45 -28.02 6.38
N ALA A 34 13.67 -26.96 7.16
CA ALA A 34 14.79 -26.87 8.09
C ALA A 34 14.72 -27.96 9.17
N LEU A 35 13.54 -28.22 9.74
CA LEU A 35 13.33 -29.31 10.69
C LEU A 35 13.62 -30.68 10.07
N ASP A 36 13.16 -30.93 8.84
CA ASP A 36 13.36 -32.20 8.17
C ASP A 36 14.83 -32.42 7.81
N GLN A 37 15.55 -31.37 7.40
CA GLN A 37 17.00 -31.38 7.23
C GLN A 37 17.72 -31.66 8.55
N ALA A 38 17.34 -30.97 9.63
CA ALA A 38 17.93 -31.18 10.95
C ALA A 38 17.71 -32.62 11.47
N LYS A 39 16.56 -33.25 11.17
CA LYS A 39 16.30 -34.66 11.55
C LYS A 39 17.27 -35.65 10.89
N GLN A 40 17.80 -35.33 9.70
CA GLN A 40 18.79 -36.19 9.01
C GLN A 40 20.19 -36.09 9.63
N LEU A 41 20.45 -35.09 10.47
CA LEU A 41 21.74 -34.91 11.14
C LEU A 41 21.85 -35.71 12.44
N PRO A 42 23.08 -36.02 12.91
CA PRO A 42 23.33 -36.56 14.25
C PRO A 42 22.65 -35.69 15.33
N GLN A 43 22.17 -36.33 16.40
CA GLN A 43 21.42 -35.64 17.47
C GLN A 43 22.16 -34.41 18.02
N SER A 44 23.48 -34.48 18.15
CA SER A 44 24.34 -33.39 18.63
C SER A 44 24.38 -32.16 17.71
N GLU A 45 24.01 -32.29 16.43
CA GLU A 45 24.10 -31.21 15.43
C GLU A 45 22.76 -30.54 15.12
N ARG A 46 21.64 -31.16 15.54
CA ARG A 46 20.29 -30.70 15.16
C ARG A 46 19.99 -29.30 15.67
N ALA A 47 20.33 -29.00 16.92
CA ALA A 47 20.10 -27.70 17.52
C ALA A 47 20.92 -26.61 16.82
N ALA A 48 22.19 -26.88 16.52
CA ALA A 48 23.05 -25.95 15.79
C ALA A 48 22.52 -25.64 14.38
N SER A 49 22.01 -26.66 13.68
CA SER A 49 21.37 -26.48 12.36
C SER A 49 20.12 -25.59 12.44
N MET A 50 19.23 -25.83 13.40
CA MET A 50 18.04 -24.98 13.60
C MET A 50 18.40 -23.56 14.05
N ASN A 51 19.42 -23.38 14.89
CA ASN A 51 19.91 -22.07 15.29
C ASN A 51 20.50 -21.31 14.10
N ALA A 52 21.21 -21.99 13.20
CA ALA A 52 21.70 -21.40 11.95
C ALA A 52 20.55 -20.99 11.02
N PHE A 53 19.49 -21.81 10.92
CA PHE A 53 18.26 -21.43 10.21
C PHE A 53 17.65 -20.16 10.82
N LEU A 54 17.41 -20.13 12.13
CA LEU A 54 16.86 -18.96 12.83
C LEU A 54 17.68 -17.69 12.58
N ALA A 55 19.01 -17.78 12.71
CA ALA A 55 19.92 -16.67 12.44
C ALA A 55 19.85 -16.21 10.96
N SER A 56 19.75 -17.14 10.01
CA SER A 56 19.59 -16.83 8.57
C SER A 56 18.28 -16.10 8.27
N GLN A 57 17.26 -16.31 9.10
CA GLN A 57 15.96 -15.66 9.02
C GLN A 57 15.92 -14.34 9.82
N GLY A 58 17.04 -13.93 10.40
CA GLY A 58 17.17 -12.68 11.15
C GLY A 58 16.75 -12.76 12.61
N TYR A 59 16.53 -13.96 13.16
CA TYR A 59 16.20 -14.15 14.57
C TYR A 59 17.47 -14.37 15.38
N ASP A 60 17.77 -13.45 16.30
CA ASP A 60 18.79 -13.68 17.34
C ASP A 60 18.12 -14.43 18.50
N THR A 61 17.95 -15.75 18.33
CA THR A 61 17.36 -16.65 19.32
C THR A 61 17.87 -18.07 19.11
N THR A 62 17.42 -19.01 19.96
CA THR A 62 17.74 -20.43 19.82
C THR A 62 16.46 -21.27 19.70
N ILE A 63 16.60 -22.47 19.14
CA ILE A 63 15.50 -23.43 19.00
C ILE A 63 14.92 -23.83 20.35
N GLU A 64 15.73 -23.87 21.41
CA GLU A 64 15.28 -24.15 22.78
C GLU A 64 14.34 -23.04 23.29
N LEU A 65 14.68 -21.77 23.03
CA LEU A 65 13.83 -20.64 23.41
C LEU A 65 12.56 -20.58 22.56
N VAL A 66 12.64 -20.90 21.26
CA VAL A 66 11.46 -21.02 20.39
C VAL A 66 10.54 -22.12 20.88
N GLN A 67 11.09 -23.27 21.30
CA GLN A 67 10.31 -24.36 21.87
C GLN A 67 9.67 -23.95 23.21
N GLN A 68 10.41 -23.25 24.08
CA GLN A 68 9.85 -22.71 25.30
C GLN A 68 8.71 -21.71 25.03
N ALA A 69 8.85 -20.87 24.00
CA ALA A 69 7.80 -19.94 23.58
C ALA A 69 6.57 -20.66 23.00
N PHE A 70 6.74 -21.82 22.38
CA PHE A 70 5.60 -22.67 21.97
C PHE A 70 4.83 -23.25 23.17
N ASP A 71 5.54 -23.60 24.23
CA ASP A 71 4.94 -24.17 25.45
C ASP A 71 4.30 -23.11 26.35
N GLN A 72 4.64 -21.83 26.16
CA GLN A 72 4.00 -20.72 26.86
C GLN A 72 2.63 -20.43 26.23
N ALA A 73 1.57 -20.70 26.99
CA ALA A 73 0.25 -20.18 26.65
C ALA A 73 0.33 -18.65 26.56
N ILE A 74 -0.19 -18.08 25.48
CA ILE A 74 -0.38 -16.62 25.38
C ILE A 74 -1.25 -16.22 26.57
N ASP A 75 -0.77 -15.28 27.38
CA ASP A 75 -1.56 -14.74 28.49
C ASP A 75 -2.88 -14.21 27.89
N PRO A 76 -4.06 -14.67 28.39
CA PRO A 76 -5.33 -14.14 27.92
C PRO A 76 -5.44 -12.61 27.99
N ALA A 77 -4.69 -11.95 28.88
CA ALA A 77 -4.59 -10.49 28.94
C ALA A 77 -3.89 -9.88 27.71
N ASP A 78 -2.98 -10.62 27.07
CA ASP A 78 -2.27 -10.20 25.87
C ASP A 78 -3.01 -10.55 24.57
N MET A 79 -4.14 -11.27 24.65
CA MET A 79 -4.96 -11.53 23.47
C MET A 79 -5.57 -10.24 22.92
N PRO A 80 -5.64 -10.08 21.58
CA PRO A 80 -6.23 -8.89 20.95
C PRO A 80 -7.62 -8.57 21.49
N ASN A 81 -7.81 -7.33 21.95
CA ASN A 81 -9.13 -6.80 22.26
C ASN A 81 -9.72 -6.05 21.05
N GLY A 82 -10.95 -5.54 21.16
CA GLY A 82 -11.60 -4.81 20.07
C GLY A 82 -10.81 -3.58 19.59
N SER A 83 -10.21 -2.82 20.51
CA SER A 83 -9.43 -1.62 20.18
C SER A 83 -8.14 -1.97 19.44
N ALA A 84 -7.43 -3.01 19.89
CA ALA A 84 -6.22 -3.52 19.24
C ALA A 84 -6.49 -3.98 17.79
N MET A 85 -7.59 -4.72 17.57
CA MET A 85 -8.01 -5.18 16.24
C MET A 85 -8.36 -4.02 15.31
N MET A 86 -9.04 -2.99 15.84
CA MET A 86 -9.36 -1.79 15.05
C MET A 86 -8.11 -1.04 14.64
N PHE A 87 -7.21 -0.78 15.58
CA PHE A 87 -5.96 -0.12 15.30
C PHE A 87 -5.14 -0.92 14.28
N ALA A 88 -5.06 -2.25 14.42
CA ALA A 88 -4.38 -3.11 13.46
C ALA A 88 -4.93 -3.01 12.03
N ILE A 89 -6.25 -2.89 11.85
CA ILE A 89 -6.88 -2.71 10.55
C ILE A 89 -6.55 -1.32 10.00
N GLN A 90 -6.75 -0.27 10.82
CA GLN A 90 -6.46 1.11 10.44
C GLN A 90 -5.00 1.28 10.03
N LEU A 91 -4.08 0.69 10.81
CA LEU A 91 -2.64 0.70 10.58
C LEU A 91 -2.27 0.15 9.19
N LEU A 92 -3.04 -0.80 8.66
CA LEU A 92 -2.78 -1.38 7.33
C LEU A 92 -3.46 -0.62 6.19
N THR A 93 -4.32 0.35 6.49
CA THR A 93 -5.08 1.13 5.51
C THR A 93 -4.75 2.62 5.51
N ASP A 94 -4.14 3.12 6.57
CA ASP A 94 -3.76 4.51 6.77
C ASP A 94 -2.24 4.62 6.79
N VAL A 95 -1.68 5.29 5.77
CA VAL A 95 -0.23 5.42 5.58
C VAL A 95 0.40 6.28 6.67
N ASP A 96 -0.28 7.33 7.12
CA ASP A 96 0.26 8.24 8.13
C ASP A 96 0.27 7.56 9.51
N LEU A 97 -0.79 6.82 9.84
CA LEU A 97 -0.86 5.99 11.04
C LEU A 97 0.25 4.92 11.04
N PHE A 98 0.49 4.28 9.90
CA PHE A 98 1.57 3.32 9.72
C PHE A 98 2.96 3.94 9.93
N CYS A 99 3.24 5.07 9.29
CA CYS A 99 4.50 5.78 9.46
C CYS A 99 4.71 6.24 10.91
N GLY A 100 3.65 6.73 11.57
CA GLY A 100 3.67 7.11 12.97
C GLY A 100 4.01 5.93 13.89
N TRP A 101 3.38 4.76 13.66
CA TRP A 101 3.65 3.54 14.40
C TRP A 101 5.10 3.06 14.23
N VAL A 102 5.62 3.07 13.00
CA VAL A 102 7.03 2.70 12.71
C VAL A 102 7.98 3.65 13.43
N ASN A 103 7.68 4.95 13.46
CA ASN A 103 8.47 5.94 14.18
C ASN A 103 8.38 5.78 15.71
N ALA A 104 7.23 5.37 16.25
CA ALA A 104 7.11 5.05 17.67
C ALA A 104 7.94 3.81 18.02
N CYS A 105 7.88 2.76 17.17
CA CYS A 105 8.68 1.56 17.33
C CYS A 105 10.19 1.87 17.29
N SER A 106 10.66 2.69 16.35
CA SER A 106 12.09 3.02 16.22
C SER A 106 12.70 3.66 17.48
N GLN A 107 11.89 4.34 18.29
CA GLN A 107 12.31 5.02 19.51
C GLN A 107 12.37 4.09 20.73
N THR A 108 11.92 2.84 20.61
CA THR A 108 11.90 1.92 21.75
C THR A 108 13.25 1.31 22.11
N VAL A 109 14.25 1.38 21.20
CA VAL A 109 15.63 0.99 21.55
C VAL A 109 16.40 2.20 22.03
N ARG A 110 16.80 2.17 23.30
CA ARG A 110 17.67 3.19 23.88
C ARG A 110 19.13 2.94 23.48
N ALA A 111 19.97 3.96 23.61
CA ALA A 111 21.40 3.88 23.27
C ALA A 111 22.17 2.81 24.06
N ASP A 112 21.66 2.41 25.23
CA ASP A 112 22.21 1.35 26.08
C ASP A 112 21.64 -0.04 25.76
N SER A 113 20.90 -0.19 24.66
CA SER A 113 20.19 -1.40 24.26
C SER A 113 19.09 -1.83 25.23
N SER A 114 18.63 -0.96 26.14
CA SER A 114 17.40 -1.23 26.89
C SER A 114 16.16 -0.93 26.05
N LEU A 115 15.06 -1.63 26.35
CA LEU A 115 13.76 -1.42 25.72
C LEU A 115 12.94 -0.42 26.53
N ASP A 116 12.44 0.61 25.87
CA ASP A 116 11.48 1.58 26.39
C ASP A 116 10.20 1.51 25.56
N LEU A 117 9.11 1.04 26.17
CA LEU A 117 7.82 0.92 25.48
C LEU A 117 7.00 2.21 25.50
N ALA A 118 7.42 3.23 26.26
CA ALA A 118 6.68 4.47 26.40
C ALA A 118 6.39 5.18 25.05
N PRO A 119 7.29 5.18 24.04
CA PRO A 119 6.97 5.74 22.73
C PRO A 119 5.78 5.06 22.05
N ILE A 120 5.68 3.73 22.16
CA ILE A 120 4.56 2.97 21.60
C ILE A 120 3.29 3.24 22.41
N GLU A 121 3.37 3.16 23.74
CA GLU A 121 2.21 3.38 24.62
C GLU A 121 1.63 4.80 24.43
N ASN A 122 2.50 5.80 24.32
CA ASN A 122 2.09 7.18 24.02
C ASN A 122 1.46 7.29 22.63
N PHE A 123 2.01 6.61 21.61
CA PHE A 123 1.43 6.61 20.27
C PHE A 123 0.03 5.97 20.26
N LEU A 124 -0.14 4.84 20.95
CA LEU A 124 -1.43 4.18 21.11
C LEU A 124 -2.43 5.08 21.83
N ALA A 125 -2.03 5.70 22.94
CA ALA A 125 -2.88 6.64 23.68
C ALA A 125 -3.28 7.86 22.84
N GLN A 126 -2.35 8.44 22.07
CA GLN A 126 -2.62 9.58 21.17
C GLN A 126 -3.62 9.22 20.06
N ASN A 127 -3.66 7.97 19.63
CA ASN A 127 -4.60 7.46 18.64
C ASN A 127 -5.88 6.85 19.27
N GLY A 128 -6.10 7.07 20.57
CA GLY A 128 -7.29 6.57 21.27
C GLY A 128 -7.39 5.04 21.34
N VAL A 129 -6.25 4.36 21.31
CA VAL A 129 -6.18 2.89 21.36
C VAL A 129 -6.15 2.43 22.81
N GLU A 130 -7.24 1.84 23.28
CA GLU A 130 -7.39 1.24 24.61
C GLU A 130 -6.89 -0.21 24.61
N ALA A 131 -5.62 -0.41 24.30
CA ALA A 131 -4.99 -1.72 24.28
C ALA A 131 -3.52 -1.66 24.69
N SER A 132 -3.01 -2.75 25.26
CA SER A 132 -1.58 -2.90 25.52
C SER A 132 -0.81 -3.07 24.21
N THR A 133 0.48 -2.77 24.24
CA THR A 133 1.40 -3.04 23.12
C THR A 133 1.34 -4.50 22.68
N ALA A 134 1.26 -5.45 23.62
CA ALA A 134 1.17 -6.88 23.31
C ALA A 134 -0.13 -7.22 22.57
N GLN A 135 -1.27 -6.69 23.03
CA GLN A 135 -2.56 -6.86 22.38
C GLN A 135 -2.55 -6.31 20.95
N VAL A 136 -1.96 -5.13 20.74
CA VAL A 136 -1.84 -4.50 19.41
C VAL A 136 -0.95 -5.32 18.48
N VAL A 137 0.21 -5.78 18.96
CA VAL A 137 1.13 -6.61 18.15
C VAL A 137 0.45 -7.92 17.74
N ASN A 138 -0.24 -8.58 18.69
CA ASN A 138 -1.00 -9.78 18.40
C ASN A 138 -2.17 -9.51 17.43
N ALA A 139 -2.80 -8.33 17.51
CA ALA A 139 -3.89 -7.92 16.62
C ALA A 139 -3.41 -7.68 15.19
N VAL A 140 -2.30 -6.96 15.03
CA VAL A 140 -1.63 -6.74 13.74
C VAL A 140 -1.25 -8.07 13.11
N GLY A 141 -0.70 -8.98 13.91
CA GLY A 141 -0.52 -10.38 13.53
C GLY A 141 -1.82 -11.01 13.04
N ALA A 142 -2.88 -11.02 13.85
CA ALA A 142 -4.15 -11.62 13.45
C ALA A 142 -4.74 -11.03 12.15
N VAL A 143 -4.67 -9.71 11.94
CA VAL A 143 -5.25 -9.04 10.77
C VAL A 143 -4.46 -9.30 9.48
N ILE A 144 -3.12 -9.22 9.54
CA ILE A 144 -2.26 -9.54 8.39
C ILE A 144 -2.52 -10.98 7.92
N ASN A 145 -2.89 -11.87 8.85
CA ASN A 145 -2.93 -13.30 8.59
C ASN A 145 -4.32 -13.87 8.39
N GLY A 146 -5.36 -13.23 8.92
CA GLY A 146 -6.73 -13.40 8.43
C GLY A 146 -6.86 -13.01 6.96
N ARG A 147 -5.96 -12.15 6.45
CA ARG A 147 -5.82 -11.84 5.02
C ARG A 147 -5.05 -12.91 4.22
N SER A 148 -4.16 -13.69 4.83
CA SER A 148 -3.30 -14.67 4.15
C SER A 148 -3.77 -16.13 4.29
N GLY A 149 -4.59 -16.45 5.28
CA GLY A 149 -4.96 -17.81 5.69
C GLY A 149 -6.45 -18.12 5.57
N GLN A 150 -6.99 -18.20 4.36
CA GLN A 150 -8.25 -18.89 4.09
C GLN A 150 -8.02 -20.19 3.32
N THR A 151 -7.49 -21.19 4.03
CA THR A 151 -7.80 -22.62 3.79
C THR A 151 -7.61 -23.40 5.10
N ALA A 152 -8.71 -23.76 5.77
CA ALA A 152 -8.94 -25.04 6.45
C ALA A 152 -10.15 -24.95 7.39
N ASN A 153 -11.17 -25.73 7.08
CA ASN A 153 -12.31 -26.02 7.93
C ASN A 153 -11.88 -26.44 9.34
N THR A 154 -12.04 -25.55 10.33
CA THR A 154 -12.21 -25.93 11.73
C THR A 154 -13.20 -24.96 12.37
N GLU A 155 -14.19 -25.53 13.07
CA GLU A 155 -15.26 -24.80 13.75
C GLU A 155 -14.72 -23.71 14.71
N PRO A 156 -15.45 -22.59 14.90
CA PRO A 156 -15.03 -21.56 15.84
C PRO A 156 -15.11 -22.07 17.29
N PRO A 157 -14.18 -21.66 18.17
CA PRO A 157 -14.18 -22.08 19.57
C PRO A 157 -15.44 -21.57 20.29
N LYS A 158 -16.02 -22.45 21.12
CA LYS A 158 -17.27 -22.30 21.90
C LYS A 158 -17.33 -21.12 22.90
N LEU A 159 -16.41 -20.16 22.83
CA LEU A 159 -16.38 -18.97 23.68
C LEU A 159 -17.38 -17.88 23.26
N MET A 160 -17.82 -17.85 22.00
CA MET A 160 -18.71 -16.79 21.49
C MET A 160 -20.20 -16.94 21.92
N ALA A 161 -20.61 -18.12 22.37
CA ALA A 161 -22.01 -18.36 22.77
C ALA A 161 -22.38 -17.75 24.15
N VAL A 162 -21.39 -17.43 24.98
CA VAL A 162 -21.63 -16.91 26.34
C VAL A 162 -21.78 -15.37 26.35
N GLN A 163 -21.21 -14.66 25.38
CA GLN A 163 -21.32 -13.20 25.28
C GLN A 163 -22.57 -12.73 24.53
N ALA A 164 -23.12 -13.54 23.61
CA ALA A 164 -24.34 -13.21 22.86
C ALA A 164 -25.61 -13.09 23.75
N LYS A 165 -25.63 -13.71 24.93
CA LYS A 165 -26.78 -13.68 25.84
C LYS A 165 -26.82 -12.44 26.76
N ALA A 166 -25.73 -11.67 26.85
CA ALA A 166 -25.67 -10.46 27.67
C ALA A 166 -26.00 -9.18 26.88
N ALA A 167 -25.96 -9.21 25.54
CA ALA A 167 -26.17 -8.04 24.69
C ALA A 167 -27.65 -7.73 24.36
N ALA A 168 -28.60 -8.58 24.76
CA ALA A 168 -30.00 -8.50 24.31
C ALA A 168 -30.87 -7.44 25.03
N ALA A 169 -30.31 -6.49 25.78
CA ALA A 169 -31.10 -5.55 26.59
C ALA A 169 -30.56 -4.10 26.62
N THR A 170 -29.96 -3.62 25.53
CA THR A 170 -29.57 -2.21 25.42
C THR A 170 -30.45 -1.49 24.41
N THR A 171 -31.22 -0.51 24.86
CA THR A 171 -31.96 0.44 23.99
C THR A 171 -31.06 1.55 23.46
N ASP A 172 -29.76 1.31 23.32
CA ASP A 172 -28.86 2.26 22.68
C ASP A 172 -29.17 2.25 21.18
N PRO A 173 -29.62 3.37 20.59
CA PRO A 173 -29.80 3.44 19.15
C PRO A 173 -28.51 3.03 18.41
N ASN A 174 -27.31 3.35 18.90
CA ASN A 174 -26.07 2.98 18.22
C ASN A 174 -25.64 1.52 18.41
N SER A 175 -26.54 0.65 18.87
CA SER A 175 -26.23 -0.73 19.22
C SER A 175 -26.19 -1.63 17.98
N LEU A 176 -25.05 -2.29 17.80
CA LEU A 176 -24.92 -3.46 16.93
C LEU A 176 -25.26 -4.76 17.66
N ALA A 177 -26.00 -4.68 18.77
CA ALA A 177 -26.43 -5.85 19.53
C ALA A 177 -27.17 -6.85 18.63
N GLY A 178 -26.73 -8.10 18.65
CA GLY A 178 -27.30 -9.16 17.82
C GLY A 178 -26.72 -9.28 16.42
N ILE A 179 -25.76 -8.42 16.01
CA ILE A 179 -25.13 -8.54 14.68
C ILE A 179 -24.17 -9.74 14.57
N THR A 180 -23.77 -10.34 15.69
CA THR A 180 -22.75 -11.42 15.76
C THR A 180 -22.96 -12.58 14.77
N PRO A 181 -24.19 -13.09 14.51
CA PRO A 181 -24.41 -14.15 13.52
C PRO A 181 -24.04 -13.76 12.08
N TRP A 182 -23.92 -12.46 11.81
CA TRP A 182 -23.66 -11.86 10.51
C TRP A 182 -22.23 -11.34 10.34
N VAL A 183 -21.36 -11.60 11.32
CA VAL A 183 -19.94 -11.22 11.25
C VAL A 183 -19.27 -11.94 10.07
N GLY A 184 -18.56 -11.16 9.25
CA GLY A 184 -17.94 -11.66 8.03
C GLY A 184 -17.50 -10.57 7.08
N ALA A 185 -16.69 -10.97 6.09
CA ALA A 185 -16.35 -10.14 4.94
C ALA A 185 -17.18 -10.60 3.74
N TYR A 186 -18.06 -9.71 3.28
CA TYR A 186 -18.90 -9.90 2.11
C TYR A 186 -18.21 -9.24 0.93
N GLY A 187 -17.36 -10.01 0.25
CA GLY A 187 -16.48 -9.49 -0.81
C GLY A 187 -17.02 -9.65 -2.23
N ASN A 188 -18.00 -10.54 -2.44
CA ASN A 188 -18.71 -10.63 -3.72
C ASN A 188 -20.03 -9.86 -3.60
N THR A 189 -19.93 -8.56 -3.87
CA THR A 189 -21.06 -7.64 -3.81
C THR A 189 -21.39 -7.12 -5.20
N THR A 190 -22.67 -7.01 -5.49
CA THR A 190 -23.18 -6.37 -6.70
C THR A 190 -24.02 -5.17 -6.34
N ILE A 191 -23.98 -4.17 -7.22
CA ILE A 191 -24.92 -3.05 -7.22
C ILE A 191 -25.62 -3.01 -8.58
N SER A 192 -26.91 -2.68 -8.55
CA SER A 192 -27.70 -2.51 -9.75
C SER A 192 -28.72 -1.40 -9.59
N LYS A 193 -29.13 -0.83 -10.72
CA LYS A 193 -30.21 0.14 -10.81
C LYS A 193 -31.19 -0.34 -11.88
N GLU A 194 -32.47 -0.05 -11.72
CA GLU A 194 -33.49 -0.43 -12.69
C GLU A 194 -33.06 -0.09 -14.13
N GLY A 195 -33.10 -1.10 -15.01
CA GLY A 195 -32.68 -0.96 -16.42
C GLY A 195 -31.17 -0.97 -16.68
N THR A 196 -30.32 -1.18 -15.66
CA THR A 196 -28.86 -1.30 -15.81
C THR A 196 -28.37 -2.71 -15.50
N SER A 197 -27.26 -3.11 -16.11
CA SER A 197 -26.58 -4.36 -15.78
C SER A 197 -26.00 -4.29 -14.37
N GLU A 198 -25.97 -5.43 -13.68
CA GLU A 198 -25.26 -5.56 -12.40
C GLU A 198 -23.78 -5.25 -12.58
N VAL A 199 -23.22 -4.45 -11.67
CA VAL A 199 -21.79 -4.16 -11.59
C VAL A 199 -21.27 -4.50 -10.19
N THR A 200 -19.96 -4.70 -10.06
CA THR A 200 -19.35 -4.96 -8.75
C THR A 200 -19.54 -3.75 -7.81
N GLY A 201 -20.08 -4.01 -6.63
CA GLY A 201 -20.25 -3.04 -5.55
C GLY A 201 -19.05 -2.94 -4.59
N PRO A 202 -19.11 -2.07 -3.58
CA PRO A 202 -18.14 -2.05 -2.49
C PRO A 202 -18.32 -3.25 -1.55
N ALA A 203 -17.21 -3.84 -1.08
CA ALA A 203 -17.26 -4.90 -0.09
C ALA A 203 -17.90 -4.42 1.23
N LEU A 204 -18.64 -5.29 1.91
CA LEU A 204 -19.19 -5.04 3.24
C LEU A 204 -18.41 -5.86 4.27
N ILE A 205 -17.90 -5.22 5.32
CA ILE A 205 -17.24 -5.91 6.45
C ILE A 205 -18.08 -5.70 7.69
N VAL A 206 -18.52 -6.80 8.29
CA VAL A 206 -19.34 -6.80 9.50
C VAL A 206 -18.52 -7.42 10.63
N THR A 207 -18.40 -6.70 11.73
CA THR A 207 -17.83 -7.21 12.98
C THR A 207 -18.84 -7.05 14.11
N ALA A 208 -18.53 -7.60 15.29
CA ALA A 208 -19.37 -7.40 16.46
C ALA A 208 -19.48 -5.93 16.91
N ASN A 209 -18.53 -5.07 16.51
CA ASN A 209 -18.37 -3.72 17.06
C ASN A 209 -18.50 -2.60 16.02
N TYR A 210 -18.42 -2.93 14.73
CA TYR A 210 -18.58 -1.96 13.65
C TYR A 210 -18.95 -2.64 12.34
N VAL A 211 -19.43 -1.82 11.41
CA VAL A 211 -19.65 -2.20 10.02
C VAL A 211 -18.90 -1.21 9.12
N SER A 212 -18.34 -1.67 8.01
CA SER A 212 -17.74 -0.80 6.99
C SER A 212 -18.17 -1.18 5.59
N ILE A 213 -18.27 -0.18 4.72
CA ILE A 213 -18.53 -0.33 3.28
C ILE A 213 -17.31 0.18 2.52
N GLY A 214 -16.69 -0.70 1.75
CA GLY A 214 -15.39 -0.46 1.13
C GLY A 214 -14.35 -0.14 2.20
N ARG A 215 -13.78 1.07 2.13
CA ARG A 215 -12.78 1.57 3.08
C ARG A 215 -13.38 2.42 4.22
N HIS A 216 -14.69 2.64 4.20
CA HIS A 216 -15.35 3.62 5.06
C HIS A 216 -16.13 2.91 6.16
N ARG A 217 -15.78 3.18 7.43
CA ARG A 217 -16.55 2.70 8.58
C ARG A 217 -17.87 3.46 8.66
N LEU A 218 -18.97 2.74 8.86
CA LEU A 218 -20.26 3.34 9.10
C LEU A 218 -20.29 4.00 10.48
N ILE A 219 -20.82 5.20 10.52
CA ILE A 219 -20.98 6.04 11.69
C ILE A 219 -22.41 5.87 12.17
N GLN A 220 -22.56 5.44 13.42
CA GLN A 220 -23.85 5.20 14.08
C GLN A 220 -24.81 4.26 13.32
N PRO A 221 -24.33 3.12 12.77
CA PRO A 221 -25.22 2.15 12.14
C PRO A 221 -26.20 1.57 13.18
N GLN A 222 -27.43 1.34 12.73
CA GLN A 222 -28.51 0.76 13.53
C GLN A 222 -28.72 -0.68 13.08
N PHE A 223 -28.69 -1.65 13.98
CA PHE A 223 -29.00 -3.04 13.66
C PHE A 223 -30.25 -3.52 14.39
N ASP A 224 -31.28 -3.92 13.65
CA ASP A 224 -32.46 -4.57 14.19
C ASP A 224 -32.30 -6.09 14.08
N ALA A 225 -32.02 -6.74 15.22
CA ALA A 225 -31.85 -8.19 15.30
C ALA A 225 -33.13 -8.98 14.99
N THR A 226 -34.32 -8.37 15.07
CA THR A 226 -35.60 -9.04 14.77
C THR A 226 -35.78 -9.24 13.27
N THR A 227 -35.43 -8.20 12.50
CA THR A 227 -35.53 -8.19 11.04
C THR A 227 -34.22 -8.57 10.37
N ALA A 228 -33.13 -8.67 11.14
CA ALA A 228 -31.76 -8.76 10.65
C ALA A 228 -31.39 -7.63 9.68
N THR A 229 -31.91 -6.42 9.94
CA THR A 229 -31.71 -5.25 9.08
C THR A 229 -30.69 -4.30 9.69
N LEU A 230 -29.68 -3.94 8.89
CA LEU A 230 -28.72 -2.89 9.17
C LEU A 230 -29.10 -1.64 8.37
N THR A 231 -29.25 -0.51 9.06
CA THR A 231 -29.58 0.78 8.46
C THR A 231 -28.56 1.83 8.87
N TRP A 232 -28.20 2.73 7.94
CA TRP A 232 -27.36 3.90 8.21
C TRP A 232 -27.79 5.07 7.33
N THR A 233 -27.61 6.29 7.83
CA THR A 233 -28.00 7.52 7.15
C THR A 233 -26.78 8.36 6.78
N HIS A 234 -26.93 9.22 5.79
CA HIS A 234 -25.88 10.14 5.36
C HIS A 234 -25.48 11.10 6.48
N GLU A 235 -26.45 11.59 7.25
CA GLU A 235 -26.24 12.48 8.37
C GLU A 235 -26.71 11.80 9.66
N SER A 236 -25.83 11.76 10.66
CA SER A 236 -26.22 11.49 12.03
C SER A 236 -25.42 12.38 12.98
N SER A 237 -26.12 13.25 13.71
CA SER A 237 -25.52 14.11 14.76
C SER A 237 -24.36 15.00 14.30
N GLY A 238 -24.39 15.50 13.05
CA GLY A 238 -23.37 16.40 12.50
C GLY A 238 -22.10 15.70 11.97
N ILE A 239 -22.08 14.37 11.96
CA ILE A 239 -21.04 13.56 11.32
C ILE A 239 -21.66 12.83 10.13
N THR A 240 -20.97 12.85 8.98
CA THR A 240 -21.52 12.34 7.72
C THR A 240 -20.92 11.00 7.32
N ASN A 241 -21.78 10.03 7.00
CA ASN A 241 -21.38 8.87 6.22
C ASN A 241 -21.27 9.27 4.73
N ASP A 242 -20.33 8.67 4.00
CA ASP A 242 -20.21 8.86 2.55
C ASP A 242 -21.32 8.15 1.76
N THR A 243 -22.05 7.23 2.40
CA THR A 243 -23.18 6.51 1.83
C THR A 243 -24.34 6.45 2.83
N ALA A 244 -25.53 6.14 2.35
CA ALA A 244 -26.68 5.79 3.19
C ALA A 244 -27.29 4.47 2.70
N GLY A 245 -28.02 3.73 3.53
CA GLY A 245 -28.62 2.49 3.06
C GLY A 245 -29.33 1.68 4.12
N SER A 246 -29.91 0.59 3.64
CA SER A 246 -30.60 -0.40 4.46
C SER A 246 -30.43 -1.76 3.81
N ILE A 247 -29.81 -2.69 4.52
CA ILE A 247 -29.59 -4.07 4.06
C ILE A 247 -30.17 -5.05 5.07
N THR A 248 -30.72 -6.15 4.58
CA THR A 248 -31.22 -7.25 5.40
C THR A 248 -30.35 -8.47 5.19
N PHE A 249 -29.83 -9.02 6.28
CA PHE A 249 -29.05 -10.25 6.23
C PHE A 249 -29.96 -11.47 6.21
N SER A 250 -29.51 -12.50 5.51
CA SER A 250 -30.14 -13.80 5.48
C SER A 250 -29.09 -14.90 5.44
N ASN A 251 -29.48 -16.12 5.81
CA ASN A 251 -28.63 -17.30 5.67
C ASN A 251 -29.30 -18.27 4.70
N ARG A 252 -28.58 -18.60 3.64
CA ARG A 252 -29.02 -19.59 2.66
C ARG A 252 -28.57 -20.98 3.09
N SER A 253 -29.52 -21.78 3.56
CA SER A 253 -29.26 -23.15 4.03
C SER A 253 -29.27 -24.20 2.91
N GLN A 254 -29.80 -23.87 1.73
CA GLN A 254 -29.93 -24.80 0.59
C GLN A 254 -29.57 -24.10 -0.72
N THR A 255 -28.93 -24.84 -1.61
CA THR A 255 -28.63 -24.39 -2.98
C THR A 255 -29.91 -24.36 -3.82
N THR A 256 -30.02 -23.40 -4.73
CA THR A 256 -31.11 -23.33 -5.73
C THR A 256 -30.60 -23.71 -7.12
N PRO A 257 -31.46 -24.18 -8.05
CA PRO A 257 -31.05 -24.41 -9.42
C PRO A 257 -30.43 -23.13 -10.03
N GLY A 258 -29.18 -23.21 -10.49
CA GLY A 258 -28.42 -22.08 -11.02
C GLY A 258 -27.56 -21.33 -10.00
N ASP A 259 -27.62 -21.70 -8.71
CA ASP A 259 -26.87 -21.03 -7.66
C ASP A 259 -26.54 -21.99 -6.51
N ASN A 260 -25.29 -22.45 -6.50
CA ASN A 260 -24.77 -23.42 -5.53
C ASN A 260 -24.32 -22.79 -4.21
N TYR A 261 -24.61 -21.51 -3.99
CA TYR A 261 -24.21 -20.83 -2.77
C TYR A 261 -24.99 -21.31 -1.55
N THR A 262 -24.28 -21.49 -0.43
CA THR A 262 -24.85 -21.65 0.92
C THR A 262 -24.03 -20.78 1.88
N GLY A 263 -24.68 -20.16 2.86
CA GLY A 263 -24.03 -19.24 3.80
C GLY A 263 -24.74 -17.90 3.96
N ASN A 264 -24.09 -16.97 4.64
CA ASN A 264 -24.65 -15.64 4.92
C ASN A 264 -24.64 -14.77 3.67
N GLU A 265 -25.76 -14.12 3.39
CA GLU A 265 -25.88 -13.11 2.34
C GLU A 265 -26.63 -11.90 2.87
N PHE A 266 -26.63 -10.80 2.11
CA PHE A 266 -27.47 -9.66 2.38
C PHE A 266 -28.07 -9.13 1.08
N SER A 267 -29.21 -8.47 1.20
CA SER A 267 -29.81 -7.70 0.12
C SER A 267 -30.45 -6.42 0.67
N GLY A 268 -30.51 -5.37 -0.14
CA GLY A 268 -31.15 -4.13 0.22
C GLY A 268 -30.74 -3.00 -0.69
N THR A 269 -30.60 -1.80 -0.15
CA THR A 269 -30.27 -0.59 -0.92
C THR A 269 -29.03 0.11 -0.38
N LEU A 270 -28.26 0.69 -1.30
CA LEU A 270 -27.12 1.56 -1.04
C LEU A 270 -27.32 2.86 -1.81
N THR A 271 -27.24 4.00 -1.15
CA THR A 271 -27.22 5.32 -1.77
C THR A 271 -25.77 5.77 -1.89
N LEU A 272 -25.30 5.82 -3.13
CA LEU A 272 -23.95 6.25 -3.47
C LEU A 272 -23.89 7.77 -3.62
N PRO A 273 -22.78 8.42 -3.20
CA PRO A 273 -22.60 9.85 -3.40
C PRO A 273 -22.46 10.15 -4.90
N ASP A 274 -22.81 11.37 -5.31
CA ASP A 274 -22.67 11.81 -6.71
C ASP A 274 -21.23 11.72 -7.22
N SER A 275 -20.26 11.91 -6.30
CA SER A 275 -18.81 11.81 -6.54
C SER A 275 -18.27 10.37 -6.61
N SER A 276 -19.11 9.35 -6.41
CA SER A 276 -18.73 7.94 -6.50
C SER A 276 -17.97 7.62 -7.79
N THR A 277 -17.09 6.63 -7.79
CA THR A 277 -16.44 6.14 -9.03
C THR A 277 -17.20 4.99 -9.69
N TYR A 278 -18.27 4.49 -9.04
CA TYR A 278 -19.07 3.40 -9.59
C TYR A 278 -19.86 3.83 -10.84
N PRO A 279 -20.07 2.94 -11.83
CA PRO A 279 -20.84 3.24 -13.04
C PRO A 279 -22.28 3.69 -12.78
N VAL A 280 -22.87 3.21 -11.68
CA VAL A 280 -24.24 3.57 -11.24
C VAL A 280 -24.19 4.62 -10.11
N LYS A 281 -25.19 5.51 -10.07
CA LYS A 281 -25.29 6.63 -9.11
C LYS A 281 -26.64 6.65 -8.39
N GLY A 282 -26.67 7.32 -7.24
CA GLY A 282 -27.85 7.46 -6.39
C GLY A 282 -28.15 6.18 -5.62
N THR A 283 -29.42 5.96 -5.29
CA THR A 283 -29.87 4.71 -4.66
C THR A 283 -29.86 3.57 -5.67
N VAL A 284 -29.15 2.51 -5.29
CA VAL A 284 -28.96 1.27 -6.05
C VAL A 284 -29.37 0.08 -5.17
N ASP A 285 -29.84 -0.99 -5.81
CA ASP A 285 -29.93 -2.29 -5.15
C ASP A 285 -28.52 -2.75 -4.80
N PHE A 286 -28.34 -3.31 -3.60
CA PHE A 286 -27.07 -3.75 -3.08
C PHE A 286 -27.19 -5.15 -2.52
N PHE A 287 -26.47 -6.07 -3.13
CA PHE A 287 -26.48 -7.48 -2.78
C PHE A 287 -25.06 -7.95 -2.47
N GLY A 288 -24.91 -8.90 -1.56
CA GLY A 288 -23.60 -9.47 -1.28
C GLY A 288 -23.63 -10.79 -0.56
N ARG A 289 -22.57 -11.57 -0.76
CA ARG A 289 -22.37 -12.87 -0.14
C ARG A 289 -21.08 -12.91 0.65
N ILE A 290 -21.07 -13.65 1.76
CA ILE A 290 -19.81 -13.98 2.42
C ILE A 290 -18.96 -14.75 1.41
N THR A 291 -17.76 -14.28 1.16
CA THR A 291 -16.82 -14.99 0.32
C THR A 291 -15.57 -15.31 1.09
N ALA A 292 -14.88 -16.35 0.64
CA ALA A 292 -13.55 -16.64 1.13
C ALA A 292 -12.53 -15.53 0.78
N THR A 293 -12.83 -14.73 -0.24
CA THR A 293 -12.01 -13.63 -0.74
C THR A 293 -12.88 -12.70 -1.61
N PRO A 294 -12.67 -11.37 -1.60
CA PRO A 294 -13.30 -10.47 -2.59
C PRO A 294 -12.92 -10.92 -4.00
N SER A 295 -13.89 -11.02 -4.92
CA SER A 295 -13.61 -11.53 -6.28
C SER A 295 -13.07 -10.47 -7.23
N SER A 296 -12.83 -9.25 -6.75
CA SER A 296 -12.20 -8.19 -7.51
C SER A 296 -11.41 -7.26 -6.58
N ASP A 297 -10.17 -6.99 -6.96
CA ASP A 297 -9.49 -5.78 -6.53
C ASP A 297 -10.33 -4.58 -7.00
N PRO A 298 -10.45 -3.50 -6.20
CA PRO A 298 -11.10 -2.27 -6.65
C PRO A 298 -10.46 -1.79 -7.97
N PRO A 299 -11.20 -1.06 -8.84
CA PRO A 299 -10.69 -0.61 -10.12
C PRO A 299 -9.30 0.03 -9.94
N ILE A 300 -8.31 -0.60 -10.59
CA ILE A 300 -6.91 -0.21 -10.57
C ILE A 300 -6.84 1.23 -11.10
N ILE A 301 -6.36 2.16 -10.28
CA ILE A 301 -5.94 3.48 -10.75
C ILE A 301 -4.78 3.22 -11.72
N PRO A 302 -4.92 3.50 -13.03
CA PRO A 302 -3.79 3.39 -13.93
C PRO A 302 -2.78 4.45 -13.50
N ASN A 303 -1.53 4.04 -13.29
CA ASN A 303 -0.32 4.86 -13.05
C ASN A 303 0.23 4.95 -11.60
N ALA A 304 -0.16 4.08 -10.67
CA ALA A 304 0.65 3.86 -9.47
C ALA A 304 1.71 2.78 -9.75
N ASP A 305 2.98 3.15 -9.63
CA ASP A 305 4.17 2.31 -9.84
C ASP A 305 4.19 1.11 -8.86
N TYR A 306 3.50 0.03 -9.24
CA TYR A 306 3.34 -1.19 -8.42
C TYR A 306 4.67 -1.88 -8.09
N ASP A 307 5.72 -1.60 -8.87
CA ASP A 307 7.06 -2.15 -8.69
C ASP A 307 7.80 -1.50 -7.49
N LEU A 308 7.47 -0.24 -7.16
CA LEU A 308 7.99 0.44 -5.97
C LEU A 308 7.28 -0.06 -4.69
N LEU A 309 5.98 -0.31 -4.77
CA LEU A 309 5.16 -0.80 -3.65
C LEU A 309 5.55 -2.24 -3.30
N THR A 310 5.71 -3.13 -4.27
CA THR A 310 6.04 -4.54 -4.01
C THR A 310 7.49 -4.75 -3.53
N LYS A 311 8.45 -3.94 -3.99
CA LYS A 311 9.85 -4.02 -3.55
C LYS A 311 10.12 -3.40 -2.18
N PHE A 312 9.37 -2.39 -1.76
CA PHE A 312 9.54 -1.76 -0.44
C PHE A 312 8.55 -2.25 0.62
N VAL A 313 7.28 -2.48 0.25
CA VAL A 313 6.21 -2.83 1.19
C VAL A 313 6.17 -4.34 1.48
N GLY A 314 6.59 -5.19 0.55
CA GLY A 314 6.69 -6.64 0.77
C GLY A 314 7.59 -7.02 1.96
N PRO A 315 8.83 -6.50 2.04
CA PRO A 315 9.69 -6.70 3.21
C PRO A 315 9.19 -6.01 4.50
N LEU A 316 8.49 -4.88 4.40
CA LEU A 316 7.91 -4.15 5.54
C LEU A 316 6.67 -4.84 6.15
N ILE A 317 5.81 -5.44 5.32
CA ILE A 317 4.62 -6.21 5.76
C ILE A 317 5.03 -7.56 6.35
N THR A 318 6.04 -8.22 5.79
CA THR A 318 6.62 -9.43 6.40
C THR A 318 7.41 -9.10 7.68
N GLY A 319 7.89 -7.85 7.83
CA GLY A 319 8.60 -7.33 9.01
C GLY A 319 7.71 -6.85 10.16
N LEU A 320 6.41 -6.61 9.95
CA LEU A 320 5.46 -6.15 10.98
C LEU A 320 5.17 -7.19 12.07
N VAL A 321 5.22 -8.49 11.72
CA VAL A 321 5.08 -9.62 12.67
C VAL A 321 6.30 -9.75 13.59
N ALA A 322 7.39 -9.07 13.27
CA ALA A 322 8.58 -8.95 14.10
C ALA A 322 8.67 -7.54 14.66
N THR A 323 7.67 -7.00 15.35
CA THR A 323 7.72 -5.59 15.82
C THR A 323 8.95 -5.34 16.70
N VAL A 324 9.40 -6.32 17.49
CA VAL A 324 10.69 -6.26 18.21
C VAL A 324 11.91 -6.56 17.31
N GLY A 325 11.76 -7.39 16.28
CA GLY A 325 12.78 -7.57 15.24
C GLY A 325 12.95 -6.35 14.33
N MET A 326 11.91 -5.53 14.12
CA MET A 326 11.87 -4.24 13.43
C MET A 326 12.50 -3.17 14.31
N ILE A 327 12.22 -3.16 15.61
CA ILE A 327 12.91 -2.37 16.62
C ILE A 327 14.44 -2.62 16.57
N VAL A 328 14.88 -3.89 16.45
CA VAL A 328 16.30 -4.24 16.31
C VAL A 328 16.85 -4.05 14.88
N LEU A 329 16.06 -4.24 13.82
CA LEU A 329 16.45 -3.94 12.42
C LEU A 329 16.59 -2.44 12.19
N VAL A 330 15.73 -1.64 12.80
CA VAL A 330 15.82 -0.18 12.83
C VAL A 330 17.00 0.24 13.72
N ALA A 331 17.26 -0.39 14.87
CA ALA A 331 18.48 -0.14 15.63
C ALA A 331 19.77 -0.52 14.86
N LYS A 332 19.75 -1.62 14.08
CA LYS A 332 20.86 -2.04 13.21
C LYS A 332 21.01 -1.10 12.01
N MET A 333 19.90 -0.64 11.42
CA MET A 333 19.90 0.40 10.38
C MET A 333 20.39 1.74 10.91
N VAL A 334 19.99 2.18 12.12
CA VAL A 334 20.48 3.40 12.79
C VAL A 334 21.98 3.29 13.12
N ARG A 335 22.47 2.09 13.45
CA ARG A 335 23.89 1.80 13.68
C ARG A 335 24.73 1.78 12.39
N GLU A 336 24.12 1.40 11.26
CA GLU A 336 24.72 1.39 9.91
C GLU A 336 24.45 2.69 9.11
N PHE A 337 23.52 3.54 9.57
CA PHE A 337 23.13 4.82 8.95
C PHE A 337 24.30 5.80 8.77
N PRO A 338 25.32 5.86 9.64
CA PRO A 338 26.52 6.64 9.38
C PRO A 338 27.29 6.16 8.14
N LYS A 339 27.27 4.86 7.82
CA LYS A 339 27.91 4.31 6.62
C LYS A 339 27.07 4.59 5.37
N LEU A 340 25.74 4.47 5.46
CA LEU A 340 24.80 4.84 4.39
C LEU A 340 24.81 6.34 4.11
N LYS A 341 24.94 7.19 5.14
CA LYS A 341 25.16 8.63 4.97
C LYS A 341 26.47 8.90 4.24
N LEU A 342 27.52 8.15 4.54
CA LEU A 342 28.82 8.25 3.87
C LEU A 342 28.75 7.80 2.40
N GLU A 343 27.94 6.78 2.09
CA GLU A 343 27.67 6.36 0.72
C GLU A 343 26.77 7.35 -0.03
N ILE A 344 25.77 7.95 0.61
CA ILE A 344 24.95 9.02 0.03
C ILE A 344 25.78 10.28 -0.20
N ASP A 345 26.67 10.65 0.72
CA ASP A 345 27.57 11.78 0.55
C ASP A 345 28.60 11.49 -0.57
N LYS A 346 29.03 10.24 -0.71
CA LYS A 346 29.86 9.80 -1.84
C LYS A 346 29.09 9.84 -3.16
N LEU A 347 27.83 9.41 -3.19
CA LEU A 347 26.96 9.49 -4.36
C LEU A 347 26.61 10.93 -4.72
N LYS A 348 26.42 11.83 -3.74
CA LYS A 348 26.28 13.27 -3.97
C LYS A 348 27.53 13.87 -4.56
N LEU A 349 28.71 13.48 -4.07
CA LEU A 349 30.00 13.91 -4.62
C LEU A 349 30.22 13.38 -6.04
N GLU A 350 29.81 12.14 -6.33
CA GLU A 350 29.86 11.55 -7.67
C GLU A 350 28.85 12.22 -8.61
N ALA A 351 27.64 12.54 -8.14
CA ALA A 351 26.65 13.29 -8.89
C ALA A 351 27.10 14.73 -9.18
N GLU A 352 27.78 15.39 -8.24
CA GLU A 352 28.35 16.73 -8.43
C GLU A 352 29.53 16.71 -9.42
N LYS A 353 30.37 15.67 -9.37
CA LYS A 353 31.41 15.42 -10.39
C LYS A 353 30.79 15.19 -11.76
N LEU A 354 29.75 14.37 -11.87
CA LEU A 354 29.03 14.11 -13.12
C LEU A 354 28.35 15.37 -13.64
N SER A 355 27.74 16.18 -12.78
CA SER A 355 27.17 17.48 -13.14
C SER A 355 28.24 18.44 -13.69
N LYS A 356 29.44 18.45 -13.10
CA LYS A 356 30.56 19.25 -13.58
C LYS A 356 31.12 18.75 -14.92
N GLU A 357 31.21 17.42 -15.12
CA GLU A 357 31.58 16.83 -16.41
C GLU A 357 30.50 17.09 -17.47
N LEU A 358 29.22 17.05 -17.10
CA LEU A 358 28.10 17.41 -17.97
C LEU A 358 28.19 18.89 -18.38
N GLY A 359 28.53 19.80 -17.45
CA GLY A 359 28.78 21.21 -17.74
C GLY A 359 29.94 21.43 -18.71
N LYS A 360 31.04 20.68 -18.58
CA LYS A 360 32.14 20.69 -19.56
C LYS A 360 31.69 20.16 -20.92
N THR A 361 30.85 19.13 -20.93
CA THR A 361 30.32 18.52 -22.16
C THR A 361 29.36 19.46 -22.86
N LYS A 362 28.55 20.20 -22.10
CA LYS A 362 27.68 21.28 -22.61
C LYS A 362 28.51 22.42 -23.22
N SER A 363 29.55 22.89 -22.53
CA SER A 363 30.46 23.89 -23.10
C SER A 363 31.13 23.41 -24.39
N LYS A 364 31.52 22.12 -24.47
CA LYS A 364 32.04 21.53 -25.71
C LYS A 364 30.97 21.44 -26.80
N ALA A 365 29.72 21.15 -26.44
CA ALA A 365 28.60 21.13 -27.39
C ALA A 365 28.32 22.54 -27.94
N GLU A 366 28.36 23.58 -27.11
CA GLU A 366 28.25 24.98 -27.53
C GLU A 366 29.41 25.41 -28.45
N ASP A 367 30.63 24.93 -28.20
CA ASP A 367 31.77 25.16 -29.10
C ASP A 367 31.61 24.40 -30.43
N ILE A 368 31.11 23.16 -30.39
CA ILE A 368 30.77 22.37 -31.59
C ILE A 368 29.65 23.06 -32.39
N GLU A 369 28.66 23.64 -31.72
CA GLU A 369 27.57 24.39 -32.36
C GLU A 369 28.09 25.64 -33.07
N LYS A 370 29.00 26.39 -32.45
CA LYS A 370 29.67 27.54 -33.10
C LYS A 370 30.50 27.11 -34.31
N ASP A 371 31.25 26.02 -34.18
CA ASP A 371 32.01 25.44 -35.29
C ASP A 371 31.07 24.91 -36.38
N TRP A 372 29.90 24.38 -36.02
CA TRP A 372 28.87 23.91 -36.95
C TRP A 372 28.23 25.07 -37.71
N VAL A 373 27.92 26.19 -37.07
CA VAL A 373 27.45 27.41 -37.73
C VAL A 373 28.50 27.91 -38.76
N LYS A 374 29.78 27.80 -38.42
CA LYS A 374 30.88 28.13 -39.32
C LYS A 374 30.98 27.16 -40.51
N VAL A 375 30.86 25.85 -40.26
CA VAL A 375 30.80 24.81 -41.30
C VAL A 375 29.58 25.02 -42.21
N LYS A 376 28.41 25.34 -41.65
CA LYS A 376 27.17 25.67 -42.37
C LYS A 376 27.34 26.88 -43.29
N SER A 377 28.03 27.92 -42.81
CA SER A 377 28.36 29.10 -43.63
C SER A 377 29.33 28.82 -44.78
N GLN A 378 30.18 27.79 -44.63
CA GLN A 378 31.13 27.34 -45.66
C GLN A 378 30.53 26.27 -46.59
N ALA A 379 29.50 25.55 -46.15
CA ALA A 379 28.82 24.49 -46.89
C ALA A 379 27.73 24.99 -47.86
N SER A 380 27.81 26.24 -48.32
CA SER A 380 27.06 26.71 -49.49
C SER A 380 27.61 26.03 -50.75
N SER A 381 27.33 24.73 -50.90
CA SER A 381 27.57 23.98 -52.12
C SER A 381 26.26 23.31 -52.51
N ASP A 382 25.89 23.43 -53.78
CA ASP A 382 24.72 22.81 -54.42
C ASP A 382 24.76 21.27 -54.44
N ASN A 383 25.52 20.64 -53.54
CA ASN A 383 25.66 19.20 -53.44
C ASN A 383 24.54 18.61 -52.54
N PRO A 384 23.59 17.85 -53.11
CA PRO A 384 22.43 17.32 -52.39
C PRO A 384 22.80 16.32 -51.29
N ILE A 385 23.98 15.68 -51.37
CA ILE A 385 24.45 14.75 -50.33
C ILE A 385 24.90 15.50 -49.08
N VAL A 386 25.59 16.63 -49.25
CA VAL A 386 26.03 17.49 -48.14
C VAL A 386 24.80 18.11 -47.47
N LYS A 387 23.81 18.55 -48.25
CA LYS A 387 22.54 19.07 -47.73
C LYS A 387 21.79 18.02 -46.92
N LYS A 388 21.64 16.79 -47.44
CA LYS A 388 20.96 15.70 -46.72
C LYS A 388 21.67 15.26 -45.43
N MET A 389 23.01 15.36 -45.38
CA MET A 389 23.76 15.11 -44.14
C MET A 389 23.55 16.21 -43.10
N VAL A 390 23.47 17.47 -43.52
CA VAL A 390 23.17 18.62 -42.65
C VAL A 390 21.74 18.50 -42.10
N ASP A 391 20.77 18.18 -42.95
CA ASP A 391 19.35 18.05 -42.56
C ASP A 391 19.16 16.89 -41.55
N ASN A 392 19.74 15.71 -41.81
CA ASN A 392 19.66 14.56 -40.89
C ASN A 392 20.34 14.82 -39.54
N PHE A 393 21.37 15.67 -39.51
CA PHE A 393 22.05 16.03 -38.26
C PHE A 393 21.23 17.05 -37.45
N GLU A 394 20.56 18.00 -38.11
CA GLU A 394 19.64 18.95 -37.47
C GLU A 394 18.43 18.23 -36.84
N ASP A 395 17.86 17.24 -37.53
CA ASP A 395 16.78 16.40 -36.97
C ASP A 395 17.24 15.67 -35.69
N GLY A 396 18.47 15.17 -35.67
CA GLY A 396 19.06 14.49 -34.50
C GLY A 396 19.30 15.41 -33.30
N VAL A 397 19.76 16.65 -33.55
CA VAL A 397 19.98 17.66 -32.50
C VAL A 397 18.65 18.12 -31.90
N GLN A 398 17.64 18.35 -32.74
CA GLN A 398 16.33 18.83 -32.30
C GLN A 398 15.59 17.79 -31.43
N ILE A 399 15.80 16.49 -31.66
CA ILE A 399 15.29 15.42 -30.78
C ILE A 399 15.92 15.50 -29.38
N PHE A 400 17.21 15.84 -29.29
CA PHE A 400 17.94 15.93 -28.03
C PHE A 400 17.47 17.10 -27.16
N ASP A 401 17.19 18.26 -27.76
CA ASP A 401 16.70 19.45 -27.04
C ASP A 401 15.27 19.26 -26.49
N ASN A 402 14.39 18.58 -27.25
CA ASN A 402 13.03 18.28 -26.80
C ASN A 402 13.01 17.33 -25.58
N TYR A 403 13.95 16.39 -25.49
CA TYR A 403 14.08 15.51 -24.31
C TYR A 403 14.56 16.28 -23.07
N GLY A 404 15.41 17.31 -23.27
CA GLY A 404 15.87 18.20 -22.20
C GLY A 404 14.77 19.06 -21.60
N SER A 405 13.90 19.66 -22.44
CA SER A 405 12.81 20.55 -21.97
C SER A 405 11.71 19.78 -21.22
N PHE A 406 11.41 18.54 -21.64
CA PHE A 406 10.46 17.67 -20.96
C PHE A 406 10.95 17.25 -19.56
N GLY A 407 12.24 16.93 -19.44
CA GLY A 407 12.87 16.59 -18.15
C GLY A 407 12.87 17.76 -17.16
N GLN A 408 13.07 19.00 -17.63
CA GLN A 408 13.00 20.19 -16.77
C GLN A 408 11.58 20.44 -16.25
N THR A 409 10.57 20.27 -17.09
CA THR A 409 9.15 20.47 -16.72
C THR A 409 8.70 19.48 -15.63
N ILE A 410 9.14 18.22 -15.71
CA ILE A 410 8.88 17.20 -14.67
C ILE A 410 9.59 17.53 -13.36
N SER A 411 10.86 17.98 -13.44
CA SER A 411 11.65 18.36 -12.26
C SER A 411 11.05 19.56 -11.51
N LEU A 412 10.60 20.60 -12.23
CA LEU A 412 9.95 21.78 -11.65
C LEU A 412 8.64 21.42 -10.93
N ARG A 413 7.82 20.53 -11.51
CA ARG A 413 6.57 20.08 -10.89
C ARG A 413 6.81 19.40 -9.54
N LYS A 414 7.84 18.57 -9.45
CA LYS A 414 8.24 17.89 -8.21
C LYS A 414 8.71 18.89 -7.15
N GLN A 415 9.51 19.89 -7.54
CA GLN A 415 9.98 20.94 -6.64
C GLN A 415 8.84 21.81 -6.10
N ILE A 416 7.82 22.10 -6.91
CA ILE A 416 6.60 22.83 -6.47
C ILE A 416 5.83 22.05 -5.40
N GLN A 417 5.75 20.72 -5.53
CA GLN A 417 5.05 19.86 -4.57
C GLN A 417 5.79 19.75 -3.23
N GLU A 418 7.12 19.74 -3.26
CA GLU A 418 7.97 19.58 -2.06
C GLU A 418 8.21 20.91 -1.31
N THR A 419 7.98 22.05 -1.94
CA THR A 419 8.26 23.37 -1.35
C THR A 419 7.10 23.86 -0.46
N GLN A 420 7.40 24.08 0.83
CA GLN A 420 6.44 24.66 1.79
C GLN A 420 6.49 26.19 1.88
N ASP A 421 7.57 26.82 1.41
CA ASP A 421 7.69 28.28 1.39
C ASP A 421 6.81 28.88 0.27
N PRO A 422 5.81 29.73 0.60
CA PRO A 422 4.85 30.25 -0.38
C PRO A 422 5.47 31.22 -1.39
N LEU A 423 6.56 31.91 -1.06
CA LEU A 423 7.25 32.82 -1.99
C LEU A 423 8.07 32.03 -3.01
N ILE A 424 8.77 30.98 -2.56
CA ILE A 424 9.54 30.09 -3.44
C ILE A 424 8.59 29.29 -4.33
N LYS A 425 7.49 28.77 -3.77
CA LYS A 425 6.47 28.03 -4.53
C LYS A 425 5.88 28.88 -5.66
N LYS A 426 5.51 30.13 -5.37
CA LYS A 426 4.97 31.06 -6.38
C LYS A 426 5.99 31.35 -7.50
N LYS A 427 7.28 31.41 -7.18
CA LYS A 427 8.33 31.57 -8.20
C LYS A 427 8.46 30.32 -9.08
N LEU A 428 8.50 29.14 -8.47
CA LEU A 428 8.58 27.87 -9.20
C LEU A 428 7.34 27.62 -10.08
N GLU A 429 6.15 27.97 -9.61
CA GLU A 429 4.91 27.91 -10.40
C GLU A 429 4.99 28.79 -11.65
N LYS A 430 5.54 30.01 -11.51
CA LYS A 430 5.77 30.90 -12.66
C LYS A 430 6.76 30.30 -13.66
N ASP A 431 7.88 29.76 -13.18
CA ASP A 431 8.91 29.14 -14.04
C ASP A 431 8.35 27.88 -14.75
N PHE A 432 7.47 27.13 -14.07
CA PHE A 432 6.76 25.98 -14.66
C PHE A 432 5.77 26.39 -15.75
N ASP A 433 4.98 27.44 -15.53
CA ASP A 433 4.04 27.95 -16.53
C ASP A 433 4.78 28.47 -17.78
N GLU A 434 5.91 29.16 -17.60
CA GLU A 434 6.76 29.64 -18.70
C GLU A 434 7.35 28.47 -19.50
N SER A 435 7.89 27.45 -18.84
CA SER A 435 8.41 26.23 -19.47
C SER A 435 7.31 25.47 -20.22
N LYS A 436 6.11 25.39 -19.66
CA LYS A 436 4.96 24.72 -20.27
C LYS A 436 4.47 25.47 -21.51
N SER A 437 4.40 26.80 -21.46
CA SER A 437 4.02 27.63 -22.60
C SER A 437 5.00 27.50 -23.76
N LEU A 438 6.31 27.42 -23.49
CA LEU A 438 7.32 27.15 -24.53
C LEU A 438 7.09 25.80 -25.20
N LEU A 439 6.87 24.75 -24.41
CA LEU A 439 6.58 23.39 -24.91
C LEU A 439 5.32 23.33 -25.78
N ILE A 440 4.26 24.04 -25.38
CA ILE A 440 3.01 24.11 -26.14
C ILE A 440 3.24 24.83 -27.47
N ASN A 441 3.89 26.00 -27.45
CA ASN A 441 4.14 26.78 -28.66
C ASN A 441 5.03 26.02 -29.65
N GLU A 442 6.08 25.34 -29.18
CA GLU A 442 6.96 24.51 -30.02
C GLU A 442 6.21 23.31 -30.63
N THR A 443 5.21 22.77 -29.93
CA THR A 443 4.38 21.67 -30.42
C THR A 443 3.35 22.15 -31.45
N GLU A 444 2.72 23.29 -31.22
CA GLU A 444 1.77 23.90 -32.15
C GLU A 444 2.44 24.34 -33.45
N GLU A 445 3.63 24.94 -33.38
CA GLU A 445 4.41 25.34 -34.55
C GLU A 445 4.79 24.13 -35.44
N LYS A 446 5.13 22.99 -34.82
CA LYS A 446 5.38 21.73 -35.55
C LYS A 446 4.13 21.18 -36.22
N MET A 447 2.99 21.19 -35.53
CA MET A 447 1.73 20.72 -36.11
C MET A 447 1.25 21.56 -37.29
N ASP A 448 1.49 22.88 -37.27
CA ASP A 448 1.16 23.76 -38.39
C ASP A 448 2.14 23.59 -39.56
N LYS A 449 3.42 23.33 -39.29
CA LYS A 449 4.40 23.01 -40.32
C LYS A 449 4.08 21.69 -41.03
N ASP A 450 3.76 20.63 -40.28
CA ASP A 450 3.39 19.32 -40.85
C ASP A 450 2.12 19.41 -41.71
N LYS A 451 1.11 20.17 -41.28
CA LYS A 451 -0.11 20.44 -42.09
C LYS A 451 0.19 21.24 -43.36
N SER A 452 1.17 22.14 -43.32
CA SER A 452 1.57 22.91 -44.50
C SER A 452 2.29 22.03 -45.54
N GLU A 453 3.19 21.15 -45.08
CA GLU A 453 3.93 20.21 -45.95
C GLU A 453 3.01 19.13 -46.54
N GLU A 454 2.00 18.69 -45.79
CA GLU A 454 0.99 17.74 -46.27
C GLU A 454 0.07 18.39 -47.33
N LYS A 455 -0.31 19.66 -47.17
CA LYS A 455 -1.02 20.43 -48.22
C LYS A 455 -0.19 20.61 -49.48
N THR A 456 1.12 20.85 -49.37
CA THR A 456 2.01 20.98 -50.53
C THR A 456 2.19 19.65 -51.26
N LYS A 457 2.26 18.52 -50.53
CA LYS A 457 2.29 17.18 -51.13
C LYS A 457 1.00 16.83 -51.86
N VAL A 458 -0.15 17.21 -51.31
CA VAL A 458 -1.46 16.96 -51.95
C VAL A 458 -1.61 17.79 -53.23
N ASN A 459 -1.20 19.07 -53.23
CA ASN A 459 -1.26 19.88 -54.46
C ASN A 459 -0.33 19.37 -55.56
N ASN A 460 0.89 18.93 -55.23
CA ASN A 460 1.82 18.38 -56.22
C ASN A 460 1.40 17.01 -56.78
N LEU A 461 0.40 16.34 -56.19
CA LEU A 461 -0.12 15.06 -56.67
C LEU A 461 -1.26 15.23 -57.69
N PHE A 462 -1.77 16.46 -57.88
CA PHE A 462 -2.85 16.77 -58.81
C PHE A 462 -2.42 17.61 -60.02
N ASP A 463 -1.17 18.06 -60.07
CA ASP A 463 -0.63 18.88 -61.18
C ASP A 463 0.13 18.06 -62.25
N ASP A 464 0.28 16.74 -62.09
CA ASP A 464 1.05 15.86 -63.00
C ASP A 464 0.20 15.08 -64.04
N ASP A 465 -1.10 15.35 -64.15
CA ASP A 465 -2.02 14.62 -65.07
C ASP A 465 -2.40 15.38 -66.37
N ASP A 466 -1.77 16.52 -66.68
CA ASP A 466 -1.95 17.24 -67.95
C ASP A 466 -0.59 17.55 -68.63
N GLU A 467 0.09 16.53 -69.16
CA GLU A 467 1.04 16.67 -70.29
C GLU A 467 1.17 15.40 -71.16
#